data_AF-A0A2S5REP1-F1
#
_entry.id   AF-A0A2S5REP1-F1
#
_cell.length_a   1.000
_cell.length_b   1.000
_cell.length_c   1.000
_cell.angle_alpha   90.00
_cell.angle_beta   90.00
_cell.angle_gamma   90.00
#
_symmetry.space_group_name_H-M   'P 1'
#
loop_
_entity.id
_entity.type
_entity.pdbx_description
1 polymer ?
#
loop_
_entity_poly.entity_id
_entity_poly.type
_entity_poly.pdbx_seq_one_letter_code
_entity_poly.pdbx_strand_id
1 'polypeptide(L)'
;MKVGIKKIDLVTKIAEASGLSKATVNQVLDQFLEAVTETLKEGNSVRLTGFGSFLSRLRPEMIARNPKTGTPVTVPAVHVPVFRPGKHLKSALSASLVKNVKKF
;
A
#
# COMPACT_ATOMS: atom_id res chain seq x y z
N MET A 1 13.90 13.34 12.93
CA MET A 1 13.81 12.08 12.16
C MET A 1 12.35 11.64 12.10
N LYS A 2 11.79 11.38 10.91
CA LYS A 2 10.45 10.77 10.80
C LYS A 2 10.59 9.29 11.16
N VAL A 3 10.13 8.91 12.35
CA VAL A 3 10.07 7.50 12.76
C VAL A 3 9.06 6.79 11.86
N GLY A 4 9.50 5.73 11.19
CA GLY A 4 8.61 4.87 10.42
C GLY A 4 7.64 4.17 11.36
N ILE A 5 6.34 4.40 11.15
CA ILE A 5 5.27 3.75 11.92
C ILE A 5 5.30 2.25 11.61
N LYS A 6 5.41 1.42 12.65
CA LYS A 6 5.33 -0.04 12.54
C LYS A 6 3.87 -0.48 12.69
N LYS A 7 3.58 -1.73 12.34
CA LYS A 7 2.26 -2.35 12.51
C LYS A 7 1.71 -2.16 13.95
N ILE A 8 2.57 -2.28 14.96
CA ILE A 8 2.16 -2.16 16.37
C ILE A 8 1.66 -0.76 16.74
N ASP A 9 2.23 0.28 16.13
CA ASP A 9 1.81 1.66 16.37
C ASP A 9 0.48 1.94 15.66
N LEU A 10 0.26 1.35 14.48
CA LEU A 10 -1.02 1.36 13.78
C LEU A 10 -2.12 0.68 14.60
N VAL A 11 -1.84 -0.51 15.15
CA VAL A 11 -2.79 -1.24 16.03
C VAL A 11 -3.14 -0.40 17.25
N THR A 12 -2.15 0.24 17.88
CA THR A 12 -2.40 1.10 19.04
C THR A 12 -3.30 2.29 18.68
N LYS A 13 -3.02 2.99 17.58
CA LYS A 13 -3.85 4.10 17.11
C LYS A 13 -5.29 3.69 16.79
N ILE A 14 -5.48 2.54 16.15
CA ILE A 14 -6.81 2.06 15.81
C ILE A 14 -7.56 1.65 17.08
N ALA A 15 -6.91 0.94 18.01
CA ALA A 15 -7.51 0.53 19.28
C ALA A 15 -7.96 1.74 20.13
N GLU A 16 -7.13 2.79 20.21
CA GLU A 16 -7.47 4.04 20.89
C GLU A 16 -8.68 4.74 20.26
N ALA A 17 -8.77 4.75 18.92
CA ALA A 17 -9.87 5.38 18.20
C ALA A 17 -11.17 4.57 18.21
N SER A 18 -11.08 3.24 18.22
CA SER A 18 -12.25 2.35 18.10
C SER A 18 -12.76 1.81 19.43
N GLY A 19 -12.00 1.98 20.52
CA GLY A 19 -12.31 1.39 21.83
C GLY A 19 -12.19 -0.14 21.89
N LEU A 20 -11.65 -0.77 20.84
CA LEU A 20 -11.46 -2.22 20.78
C LEU A 20 -10.14 -2.62 21.45
N SER A 21 -10.06 -3.87 21.90
CA SER A 21 -8.79 -4.38 22.44
C SER A 21 -7.72 -4.45 21.36
N LYS A 22 -6.46 -4.17 21.73
CA LYS A 22 -5.31 -4.25 20.81
C LYS A 22 -5.19 -5.64 20.15
N ALA A 23 -5.55 -6.70 20.87
CA ALA A 23 -5.58 -8.06 20.35
C ALA A 23 -6.57 -8.20 19.19
N THR A 24 -7.81 -7.73 19.38
CA THR A 24 -8.86 -7.75 18.34
C THR A 24 -8.44 -6.95 17.13
N VAL A 25 -7.92 -5.74 17.34
CA VAL A 25 -7.47 -4.86 16.25
C VAL A 25 -6.32 -5.50 15.46
N ASN A 26 -5.38 -6.15 16.16
CA ASN A 26 -4.29 -6.86 15.48
C ASN A 26 -4.82 -8.02 14.62
N GLN A 27 -5.75 -8.83 15.15
CA GLN A 27 -6.39 -9.92 14.40
C GLN A 27 -7.14 -9.40 13.16
N VAL A 28 -7.93 -8.34 13.31
CA VAL A 28 -8.67 -7.73 12.19
C VAL A 28 -7.71 -7.19 11.14
N LEU A 29 -6.60 -6.56 11.56
CA LEU A 29 -5.60 -6.05 10.62
C LEU A 29 -4.90 -7.20 9.88
N ASP A 30 -4.60 -8.30 10.56
CA ASP A 30 -4.03 -9.50 9.91
C ASP A 30 -4.98 -10.10 8.88
N GLN A 31 -6.24 -10.30 9.25
CA GLN A 31 -7.28 -10.81 8.35
C GLN A 31 -7.51 -9.87 7.15
N PHE A 32 -7.45 -8.56 7.37
CA PHE A 32 -7.54 -7.58 6.28
C PHE A 32 -6.39 -7.74 5.28
N LEU A 33 -5.15 -7.88 5.77
CA LEU A 33 -3.98 -8.05 4.89
C LEU A 33 -4.04 -9.37 4.12
N GLU A 34 -4.52 -10.43 4.76
CA GLU A 34 -4.73 -11.74 4.14
C GLU A 34 -5.80 -11.68 3.04
N ALA A 35 -6.99 -11.16 3.35
CA ALA A 35 -8.09 -11.01 2.40
C ALA A 35 -7.68 -10.18 1.17
N VAL A 36 -6.94 -9.08 1.37
CA VAL A 36 -6.39 -8.29 0.25
C VAL A 36 -5.42 -9.14 -0.57
N THR A 37 -4.53 -9.88 0.08
CA THR A 37 -3.54 -10.71 -0.60
C THR A 37 -4.19 -11.80 -1.45
N GLU A 38 -5.19 -12.51 -0.91
CA GLU A 38 -5.94 -13.54 -1.63
C GLU A 38 -6.67 -12.96 -2.83
N THR A 39 -7.39 -11.85 -2.64
CA THR A 39 -8.09 -11.16 -3.73
C THR A 39 -7.13 -10.78 -4.87
N LEU A 40 -5.93 -10.29 -4.54
CA LEU A 40 -4.93 -9.92 -5.56
C LEU A 40 -4.31 -11.13 -6.28
N LYS A 41 -4.17 -12.28 -5.59
CA LYS A 41 -3.67 -13.53 -6.19
C LYS A 41 -4.60 -14.04 -7.27
N GLU A 42 -5.91 -13.87 -7.10
CA GLU A 42 -6.92 -14.25 -8.09
C GLU A 42 -6.98 -13.29 -9.31
N GLY A 43 -6.16 -12.24 -9.32
CA GLY A 43 -6.21 -11.21 -10.36
C GLY A 43 -7.31 -10.16 -10.14
N ASN A 44 -8.06 -10.27 -9.04
CA ASN A 44 -9.10 -9.33 -8.66
C ASN A 44 -8.50 -8.03 -8.08
N SER A 45 -9.37 -7.08 -7.75
CA SER A 45 -8.97 -5.79 -7.17
C SER A 45 -9.80 -5.43 -5.95
N VAL A 46 -9.17 -4.82 -4.95
CA VAL A 46 -9.82 -4.32 -3.74
C VAL A 46 -9.91 -2.80 -3.81
N ARG A 47 -11.13 -2.26 -3.79
CA ARG A 47 -11.38 -0.82 -3.80
C ARG A 47 -11.87 -0.34 -2.44
N LEU A 48 -11.08 0.52 -1.80
CA LEU A 48 -11.43 1.20 -0.56
C LEU A 48 -11.84 2.63 -0.89
N THR A 49 -13.15 2.90 -0.85
CA THR A 49 -13.71 4.22 -1.17
C THR A 49 -13.04 5.31 -0.34
N GLY A 50 -12.64 6.40 -1.01
CA GLY A 50 -11.87 7.49 -0.39
C GLY A 50 -10.37 7.20 -0.30
N PHE A 51 -9.95 6.02 0.18
CA PHE A 51 -8.53 5.74 0.45
C PHE A 51 -7.72 5.38 -0.79
N GLY A 52 -8.17 4.39 -1.58
CA GLY A 52 -7.42 3.90 -2.73
C GLY A 52 -7.88 2.54 -3.25
N SER A 53 -7.09 1.95 -4.15
CA SER A 53 -7.38 0.63 -4.73
C SER A 53 -6.12 -0.19 -4.82
N PHE A 54 -6.20 -1.44 -4.37
CA PHE A 54 -5.19 -2.47 -4.57
C PHE A 54 -5.56 -3.28 -5.81
N LEU A 55 -4.63 -3.42 -6.75
CA LEU A 55 -4.87 -4.12 -8.01
C LEU A 55 -3.72 -5.06 -8.32
N SER A 56 -4.05 -6.19 -8.95
CA SER A 56 -3.08 -7.07 -9.59
C SER A 56 -2.89 -6.61 -11.03
N ARG A 57 -1.66 -6.29 -11.44
CA ARG A 57 -1.34 -5.89 -12.80
C ARG A 57 -0.41 -6.91 -13.44
N LEU A 58 -0.76 -7.41 -14.62
CA LEU A 58 0.16 -8.19 -15.43
C LEU A 58 1.30 -7.29 -15.93
N ARG A 59 2.52 -7.59 -15.50
CA ARG A 59 3.76 -7.06 -16.08
C ARG A 59 4.18 -8.03 -17.19
N PRO A 60 4.28 -7.58 -18.45
CA PRO A 60 4.67 -8.45 -19.54
C PRO A 60 6.11 -8.91 -19.39
N GLU A 61 6.46 -9.97 -20.11
CA GLU A 61 7.84 -10.40 -20.26
C GLU A 61 8.70 -9.27 -20.84
N MET A 62 9.91 -9.11 -20.31
CA MET A 62 10.87 -8.14 -20.84
C MET A 62 12.30 -8.68 -20.77
N ILE A 63 13.16 -8.18 -21.66
CA ILE A 63 14.60 -8.43 -21.61
C ILE A 63 15.23 -7.36 -20.71
N ALA A 64 15.68 -7.77 -19.52
CA ALA A 64 16.47 -6.92 -18.63
C ALA A 64 17.97 -7.19 -18.83
N ARG A 65 18.84 -6.28 -18.37
CA ARG A 65 20.29 -6.51 -18.35
C ARG A 65 20.75 -6.76 -16.91
N ASN A 66 21.61 -7.76 -16.72
CA ASN A 66 22.22 -8.00 -15.42
C ASN A 66 23.14 -6.81 -15.06
N PRO A 67 22.94 -6.12 -13.92
CA PRO A 67 23.76 -4.97 -13.54
C PRO A 67 25.25 -5.29 -13.37
N LYS A 68 25.60 -6.54 -13.08
CA LYS A 68 27.00 -6.96 -12.84
C LYS A 68 27.72 -7.39 -14.12
N THR A 69 27.03 -8.05 -15.06
CA THR A 69 27.65 -8.67 -16.26
C THR A 69 27.22 -8.04 -17.58
N GLY A 70 26.17 -7.20 -17.59
CA GLY A 70 25.62 -6.58 -18.79
C GLY A 70 24.87 -7.55 -19.72
N THR A 71 24.87 -8.86 -19.43
CA THR A 71 24.23 -9.87 -20.26
C THR A 71 22.70 -9.73 -20.23
N PRO A 72 22.01 -9.97 -21.37
CA PRO A 72 20.56 -9.97 -21.42
C PRO A 72 19.99 -11.15 -20.64
N VAL A 73 18.96 -10.90 -19.85
CA VAL A 73 18.22 -11.88 -19.06
C VAL A 73 16.73 -11.67 -19.30
N THR A 74 16.04 -12.73 -19.70
CA THR A 74 14.59 -12.72 -19.86
C THR A 74 13.92 -12.71 -18.49
N VAL A 75 13.07 -11.72 -18.25
CA VAL A 75 12.24 -11.61 -17.06
C VAL A 75 10.82 -12.03 -17.44
N PRO A 76 10.30 -13.16 -16.95
CA PRO A 76 9.00 -13.68 -17.37
C PRO A 76 7.87 -12.72 -17.01
N ALA A 77 6.72 -12.89 -17.68
CA ALA A 77 5.51 -12.16 -17.31
C ALA A 77 5.07 -12.52 -15.88
N VAL A 78 4.77 -11.52 -15.06
CA VAL A 78 4.37 -11.72 -13.66
C VAL A 78 3.23 -10.78 -13.27
N HIS A 79 2.35 -11.22 -12.38
CA HIS A 79 1.42 -10.33 -11.70
C HIS A 79 2.14 -9.54 -10.61
N VAL A 80 2.02 -8.22 -10.64
CA VAL A 80 2.58 -7.31 -9.65
C VAL A 80 1.48 -6.58 -8.89
N PRO A 81 1.58 -6.44 -7.55
CA PRO A 81 0.63 -5.65 -6.79
C PRO A 81 0.86 -4.15 -7.03
N VAL A 82 -0.24 -3.42 -7.20
CA VAL A 82 -0.22 -1.96 -7.40
C VAL A 82 -1.23 -1.32 -6.45
N PHE A 83 -0.78 -0.34 -5.67
CA PHE A 83 -1.68 0.54 -4.92
C PHE A 83 -1.89 1.85 -5.66
N ARG A 84 -3.15 2.16 -6.00
CA ARG A 84 -3.57 3.44 -6.57
C ARG A 84 -4.19 4.31 -5.47
N PRO A 85 -3.53 5.40 -5.03
CA PRO A 85 -4.09 6.26 -3.99
C PRO A 85 -5.34 7.00 -4.49
N GLY A 86 -6.37 7.02 -3.64
CA GLY A 86 -7.63 7.70 -3.90
C GLY A 86 -7.53 9.22 -3.74
N LYS A 87 -8.60 9.92 -4.15
CA LYS A 87 -8.65 11.39 -4.09
C LYS A 87 -8.45 11.90 -2.66
N HIS A 88 -9.09 11.28 -1.67
CA HIS A 88 -9.00 11.75 -0.28
C HIS A 88 -7.56 11.66 0.24
N LEU A 89 -6.85 10.55 0.01
CA LEU A 89 -5.46 10.39 0.42
C LEU A 89 -4.53 11.40 -0.27
N LYS A 90 -4.69 11.59 -1.59
CA LYS A 90 -3.93 12.61 -2.35
C LYS A 90 -4.20 14.04 -1.86
N SER A 91 -5.46 14.36 -1.58
CA SER A 91 -5.87 15.67 -1.07
C SER A 91 -5.36 15.93 0.34
N ALA A 92 -5.40 14.95 1.24
CA ALA A 92 -4.86 15.09 2.59
C ALA A 92 -3.36 15.43 2.59
N LEU A 93 -2.58 14.79 1.70
CA LEU A 93 -1.15 15.04 1.55
C LEU A 93 -0.85 16.41 0.89
N SER A 94 -1.51 16.73 -0.23
CA SER A 94 -1.32 18.01 -0.92
C SER A 94 -1.77 19.22 -0.09
N ALA A 95 -2.92 19.14 0.59
CA ALA A 95 -3.40 20.21 1.47
C ALA A 95 -2.45 20.48 2.65
N SER A 96 -1.78 19.44 3.17
CA SER A 96 -0.77 19.60 4.23
C SER A 96 0.49 20.37 3.79
N LEU A 97 0.78 20.42 2.48
CA LEU A 97 1.91 21.18 1.94
C LEU A 97 1.54 22.65 1.67
N VAL A 98 0.30 22.93 1.23
CA VAL A 98 -0.15 24.29 0.90
C VAL A 98 -0.33 25.18 2.13
N LYS A 99 -0.70 24.63 3.29
CA LYS A 99 -0.84 25.40 4.55
C LYS A 99 0.48 26.01 5.05
N ASN A 100 1.63 25.48 4.61
CA ASN A 100 2.95 25.98 5.01
C ASN A 100 3.52 27.06 4.07
N VAL A 101 2.90 27.29 2.91
CA VAL A 101 3.41 28.24 1.90
C VAL A 101 2.87 29.66 2.11
N LYS A 102 1.74 29.83 2.82
CA LYS A 102 1.12 31.15 3.07
C LYS A 102 1.67 31.90 4.30
N LYS A 103 2.93 31.70 4.68
CA LYS A 103 3.55 32.42 5.80
C LYS A 103 4.76 33.28 5.42
N PHE A 104 4.86 33.64 4.14
CA PHE A 104 5.72 34.71 3.64
C PHE A 104 4.87 35.68 2.82
#